data_AF-A0A3A3Z5G0-F1
#
_entry.id   AF-A0A3A3Z5G0-F1
#
_cell.length_a   1.000
_cell.length_b   1.000
_cell.length_c   1.000
_cell.angle_alpha   90.00
_cell.angle_beta   90.00
_cell.angle_gamma   90.00
#
_symmetry.space_group_name_H-M   'P 1'
#
loop_
_entity.id
_entity.type
_entity.pdbx_description
1 polymer ?
#
loop_
_entity_poly.entity_id
_entity_poly.type
_entity_poly.pdbx_seq_one_letter_code
_entity_poly.pdbx_strand_id
1 'polypeptide(L)'
;MRMFGGVSFMVDEQLAVAAGRDGSLLVRTDPARYDDLLLRGGEPAWMGEDRPMGRGWLTVPRPRIEDDGDLAYWVGVGLDARAAPR
;
A
#
# COMPACT_ATOMS: atom_id res chain seq x y z
N MET A 1 -11.88 7.54 -10.11
CA MET A 1 -11.15 6.94 -11.25
C MET A 1 -11.00 5.45 -10.98
N ARG A 2 -11.17 4.56 -11.97
CA ARG A 2 -10.85 3.12 -11.81
C ARG A 2 -9.36 2.94 -12.13
N MET A 3 -8.53 2.92 -11.10
CA MET A 3 -7.13 2.49 -11.21
C MET A 3 -7.00 1.23 -10.34
N PHE A 4 -6.28 0.20 -10.81
CA PHE A 4 -6.06 -1.09 -10.10
C PHE A 4 -7.29 -2.00 -9.93
N GLY A 5 -8.37 -1.74 -10.66
CA GLY A 5 -9.54 -2.63 -10.70
C GLY A 5 -10.44 -2.59 -9.47
N GLY A 6 -10.05 -1.92 -8.37
CA GLY A 6 -10.86 -1.78 -7.15
C GLY A 6 -11.10 -0.31 -6.76
N VAL A 7 -11.00 -0.02 -5.45
CA VAL A 7 -11.29 1.31 -4.86
C VAL A 7 -9.99 1.96 -4.41
N SER A 8 -9.74 3.19 -4.85
CA SER A 8 -8.54 3.95 -4.50
C SER A 8 -8.89 5.17 -3.65
N PHE A 9 -8.07 5.41 -2.62
CA PHE A 9 -8.25 6.50 -1.69
C PHE A 9 -7.12 7.51 -1.84
N MET A 10 -7.49 8.70 -2.32
CA MET A 10 -6.59 9.83 -2.46
C MET A 10 -6.73 10.74 -1.23
N VAL A 11 -5.61 11.22 -0.70
CA VAL A 11 -5.55 12.19 0.40
C VAL A 11 -4.53 13.26 -0.01
N ASP A 12 -4.92 14.53 0.06
CA ASP A 12 -4.08 15.66 -0.38
C ASP A 12 -3.56 15.47 -1.82
N GLU A 13 -4.43 15.02 -2.73
CA GLU A 13 -4.14 14.70 -4.14
C GLU A 13 -3.09 13.60 -4.36
N GLN A 14 -2.70 12.87 -3.31
CA GLN A 14 -1.78 11.74 -3.37
C GLN A 14 -2.50 10.44 -3.05
N LEU A 15 -2.17 9.36 -3.77
CA LEU A 15 -2.72 8.05 -3.49
C LEU A 15 -2.12 7.52 -2.18
N ALA A 16 -2.98 7.26 -1.18
CA ALA A 16 -2.56 6.69 0.09
C ALA A 16 -2.64 5.16 0.02
N VAL A 17 -3.81 4.63 -0.37
CA VAL A 17 -4.05 3.19 -0.51
C VAL A 17 -5.03 2.89 -1.65
N ALA A 18 -4.96 1.69 -2.20
CA ALA A 18 -5.96 1.16 -3.12
C ALA A 18 -6.29 -0.31 -2.79
N ALA A 19 -7.57 -0.61 -2.60
CA ALA A 19 -8.06 -1.97 -2.38
C ALA A 19 -8.16 -2.72 -3.72
N GLY A 20 -7.51 -3.86 -3.81
CA GLY A 20 -7.58 -4.80 -4.93
C GLY A 20 -8.86 -5.66 -4.86
N ARG A 21 -9.25 -6.25 -6.00
CA ARG A 21 -10.43 -7.13 -6.09
C ARG A 21 -10.26 -8.47 -5.36
N ASP A 22 -9.03 -8.89 -5.19
CA ASP A 22 -8.61 -10.09 -4.47
C ASP A 22 -8.58 -9.90 -2.94
N GLY A 23 -8.86 -8.67 -2.47
CA GLY A 23 -8.77 -8.29 -1.06
C GLY A 23 -7.36 -7.89 -0.63
N SER A 24 -6.42 -7.75 -1.57
CA SER A 24 -5.13 -7.10 -1.29
C SER A 24 -5.29 -5.59 -1.13
N LEU A 25 -4.28 -4.95 -0.54
CA LEU A 25 -4.20 -3.50 -0.42
C LEU A 25 -2.86 -3.02 -0.99
N LEU A 26 -2.90 -2.20 -2.03
CA LEU A 26 -1.74 -1.43 -2.47
C LEU A 26 -1.59 -0.23 -1.53
N VAL A 27 -0.42 -0.08 -0.92
CA VAL A 27 -0.13 0.93 0.09
C VAL A 27 1.07 1.77 -0.36
N ARG A 28 0.93 3.10 -0.31
CA ARG A 28 2.07 4.00 -0.48
C ARG A 28 2.96 3.93 0.75
N THR A 29 4.27 3.89 0.57
CA THR A 29 5.21 3.72 1.69
C THR A 29 6.29 4.78 1.68
N ASP A 30 6.81 5.09 2.87
CA ASP A 30 8.11 5.74 3.01
C ASP A 30 9.20 4.71 2.64
N PRO A 31 10.07 4.98 1.64
CA PRO A 31 11.17 4.08 1.28
C PRO A 31 12.06 3.68 2.45
N ALA A 32 12.23 4.55 3.46
CA ALA A 32 13.02 4.28 4.65
C ALA A 32 12.40 3.21 5.56
N ARG A 33 11.08 3.05 5.53
CA ARG A 33 10.35 2.04 6.32
C ARG A 33 10.08 0.75 5.54
N TYR A 34 10.40 0.72 4.25
CA TYR A 34 10.03 -0.38 3.36
C TYR A 34 10.46 -1.76 3.87
N ASP A 35 11.69 -1.90 4.35
CA ASP A 35 12.22 -3.20 4.80
C ASP A 35 11.50 -3.70 6.05
N ASP A 36 11.16 -2.81 6.99
CA ASP A 36 10.36 -3.16 8.18
C ASP A 36 8.93 -3.59 7.81
N LEU A 37 8.35 -2.94 6.80
CA LEU A 37 7.00 -3.25 6.32
C LEU A 37 6.97 -4.60 5.60
N LEU A 38 8.05 -5.00 4.92
CA LEU A 38 8.20 -6.36 4.38
C LEU A 38 8.24 -7.40 5.51
N LEU A 39 8.98 -7.15 6.58
CA LEU A 39 9.04 -8.05 7.75
C LEU A 39 7.67 -8.21 8.43
N ARG A 40 6.80 -7.19 8.36
CA ARG A 40 5.43 -7.25 8.86
C ARG A 40 4.48 -8.05 7.96
N GLY A 41 4.95 -8.53 6.82
CA GLY A 41 4.16 -9.32 5.87
C GLY A 41 3.64 -8.54 4.68
N GLY A 42 4.12 -7.31 4.48
CA GLY A 42 3.97 -6.65 3.20
C GLY A 42 4.84 -7.31 2.12
N GLU A 43 4.44 -7.16 0.87
CA GLU A 43 5.10 -7.75 -0.29
C GLU A 43 5.50 -6.68 -1.32
N PRO A 44 6.56 -6.88 -2.12
CA PRO A 44 6.91 -5.96 -3.17
C PRO A 44 5.73 -5.69 -4.11
N ALA A 45 5.42 -4.41 -4.34
CA ALA A 45 4.36 -4.02 -5.26
C ALA A 45 4.83 -4.11 -6.72
N TRP A 46 3.94 -4.57 -7.59
CA TRP A 46 4.17 -4.71 -9.02
C TRP A 46 3.15 -3.89 -9.81
N MET A 47 3.62 -3.27 -10.89
CA MET A 47 2.80 -2.61 -11.89
C MET A 47 2.69 -3.50 -13.12
N GLY A 48 1.57 -4.21 -13.23
CA GLY A 48 1.44 -5.32 -14.19
C GLY A 48 2.23 -6.53 -13.69
N GLU A 49 2.57 -7.45 -14.60
CA GLU A 49 3.22 -8.72 -14.25
C GLU A 49 4.72 -8.59 -13.98
N ASP A 50 5.42 -7.66 -14.66
CA ASP A 50 6.89 -7.72 -14.73
C ASP A 50 7.62 -6.47 -14.20
N ARG A 51 6.90 -5.42 -13.78
CA ARG A 51 7.54 -4.16 -13.38
C ARG A 51 7.38 -3.88 -11.89
N PRO A 52 8.45 -3.97 -11.07
CA PRO A 52 8.36 -3.59 -9.67
C PRO A 52 8.12 -2.08 -9.54
N MET A 53 7.29 -1.67 -8.58
CA MET A 53 6.98 -0.27 -8.30
C MET A 53 8.05 0.42 -7.43
N GLY A 54 8.99 -0.35 -6.90
CA GLY A 54 10.06 0.13 -6.03
C GLY A 54 9.61 0.34 -4.58
N ARG A 55 10.51 0.88 -3.75
CA ARG A 55 10.35 0.98 -2.29
C ARG A 55 9.29 1.98 -1.81
N GLY A 56 8.70 2.75 -2.72
CA GLY A 56 7.61 3.69 -2.40
C GLY A 56 6.23 3.05 -2.40
N TRP A 57 6.14 1.75 -2.71
CA TRP A 57 4.90 1.01 -2.86
C TRP A 57 5.02 -0.40 -2.33
N LEU A 58 3.97 -0.87 -1.66
CA LEU A 58 3.92 -2.20 -1.09
C LEU A 58 2.52 -2.79 -1.31
N THR A 59 2.45 -4.10 -1.58
CA THR A 59 1.19 -4.85 -1.61
C THR A 59 1.03 -5.57 -0.29
N VAL A 60 -0.09 -5.37 0.38
CA VAL A 60 -0.47 -6.12 1.58
C VAL A 60 -1.43 -7.22 1.14
N PRO A 61 -1.07 -8.51 1.28
CA PRO A 61 -1.95 -9.59 0.89
C PRO A 61 -3.10 -9.70 1.89
N ARG A 62 -4.27 -10.15 1.44
CA ARG A 62 -5.49 -10.28 2.25
C ARG A 62 -5.27 -10.98 3.62
N PRO A 63 -4.46 -12.04 3.77
CA PRO A 63 -4.20 -12.66 5.07
C PRO A 63 -3.45 -11.79 6.09
N ARG A 64 -3.00 -10.58 5.70
CA ARG A 64 -2.39 -9.59 6.60
C ARG A 64 -3.35 -8.45 6.97
N ILE A 65 -4.63 -8.63 6.65
CA ILE A 65 -5.73 -7.71 6.92
C ILE A 65 -6.87 -8.55 7.50
N GLU A 66 -6.66 -9.08 8.72
CA GLU A 66 -7.63 -9.98 9.35
C GLU A 66 -8.78 -9.22 10.01
N ASP A 67 -8.50 -8.00 10.49
CA ASP A 67 -9.46 -7.13 11.16
C ASP A 67 -9.28 -5.64 10.81
N ASP A 68 -10.17 -4.81 11.36
CA ASP A 68 -10.15 -3.36 11.18
C ASP A 68 -8.88 -2.71 11.75
N GLY A 69 -8.23 -3.32 12.75
CA GLY A 69 -6.98 -2.84 13.34
C GLY A 69 -5.80 -3.01 12.39
N ASP A 70 -5.70 -4.17 11.74
CA ASP A 70 -4.71 -4.41 10.67
C ASP A 70 -4.93 -3.44 9.51
N LEU A 71 -6.19 -3.30 9.06
CA LEU A 71 -6.52 -2.38 7.99
C LEU A 71 -6.14 -0.94 8.37
N ALA A 72 -6.49 -0.49 9.57
CA ALA A 72 -6.16 0.85 10.06
C ALA A 72 -4.65 1.09 10.12
N TYR A 73 -3.86 0.08 10.52
CA TYR A 73 -2.41 0.17 10.50
C TYR A 73 -1.87 0.44 9.08
N TRP A 74 -2.28 -0.35 8.09
CA TRP A 74 -1.80 -0.21 6.72
C TRP A 74 -2.28 1.07 6.05
N VAL A 75 -3.50 1.52 6.35
CA VAL A 75 -3.97 2.85 5.96
C VAL A 75 -3.12 3.94 6.60
N GLY A 76 -2.77 3.80 7.89
CA GLY A 76 -1.86 4.71 8.59
C GLY A 76 -0.49 4.82 7.92
N VAL A 77 0.09 3.70 7.46
CA VAL A 77 1.33 3.70 6.68
C VAL A 77 1.17 4.51 5.38
N GLY A 78 0.09 4.27 4.63
CA GLY A 78 -0.23 5.00 3.40
C GLY A 78 -0.38 6.50 3.61
N LEU A 79 -1.04 6.86 4.71
CA LEU A 79 -1.18 8.23 5.15
C LEU A 79 0.20 8.81 5.48
N ASP A 80 0.99 8.21 6.37
CA ASP A 80 2.26 8.77 6.85
C ASP A 80 3.27 8.98 5.72
N ALA A 81 3.28 8.10 4.71
CA ALA A 81 4.14 8.22 3.54
C ALA A 81 3.93 9.55 2.76
N ARG A 82 2.77 10.21 2.90
CA ARG A 82 2.49 11.52 2.28
C ARG A 82 3.36 12.65 2.85
N ALA A 83 3.78 12.52 4.10
CA ALA A 83 4.58 13.53 4.80
C ALA A 83 6.09 13.36 4.57
N ALA A 84 6.52 12.23 4.01
CA ALA A 84 7.92 12.01 3.68
C ALA A 84 8.37 12.95 2.53
N PRO A 85 9.54 13.61 2.63
CA PRO A 85 10.08 14.42 1.54
C PRO A 85 10.28 13.55 0.29
N ARG A 86 9.99 14.14 -0.88
CA ARG A 86 10.12 13.48 -2.19
C ARG A 86 11.55 13.09 -2.53
#